data_AF-A0A060C0D9-F1
#
_entry.id   AF-A0A060C0D9-F1
#
_cell.length_a   1.000
_cell.length_b   1.000
_cell.length_c   1.000
_cell.angle_alpha   90.00
_cell.angle_beta   90.00
_cell.angle_gamma   90.00
#
_symmetry.space_group_name_H-M   'P 1'
#
loop_
_entity.id
_entity.type
_entity.pdbx_description
1 polymer ?
#
loop_
_entity_poly.entity_id
_entity_poly.type
_entity_poly.pdbx_seq_one_letter_code
_entity_poly.pdbx_strand_id
1 'polypeptide(L)'
;SCRSTSVAGELRSNYKIAVGRSRSATAPFADKEGISMTQGGGTIVAQGNSQWAGIGHCSVYTFNSRDYLICHGYSIPENGASRLIIRTIEWDNEGWPTIKL
;
A
#
# COMPACT_ATOMS: atom_id res chain seq x y z
N SER A 1 6.00 1.99 -8.47
CA SER A 1 4.62 1.59 -8.83
C SER A 1 3.93 1.10 -7.56
N CYS A 2 2.71 1.57 -7.26
CA CYS A 2 1.92 1.09 -6.10
C CYS A 2 1.08 -0.10 -6.55
N ARG A 3 1.20 -1.26 -5.89
CA ARG A 3 0.37 -2.44 -6.18
C ARG A 3 -0.35 -2.90 -4.92
N SER A 4 -1.64 -3.17 -5.06
CA SER A 4 -2.42 -3.92 -4.06
C SER A 4 -2.25 -5.40 -4.37
N THR A 5 -1.80 -6.20 -3.42
CA THR A 5 -1.78 -7.66 -3.55
C THR A 5 -2.86 -8.27 -2.65
N SER A 6 -3.66 -9.14 -3.24
CA SER A 6 -4.69 -9.94 -2.54
C SER A 6 -4.24 -11.39 -2.57
N VAL A 7 -4.17 -12.06 -1.42
CA VAL A 7 -4.00 -13.52 -1.38
C VAL A 7 -5.34 -14.09 -0.90
N ALA A 8 -6.15 -14.58 -1.84
CA ALA A 8 -7.49 -15.09 -1.52
C ALA A 8 -7.40 -16.37 -0.69
N GLY A 9 -7.81 -16.27 0.57
CA GLY A 9 -8.08 -17.38 1.48
C GLY A 9 -9.18 -16.95 2.45
N GLU A 10 -10.26 -17.73 2.47
CA GLU A 10 -11.49 -17.64 3.28
C GLU A 10 -11.54 -16.53 4.35
N LEU A 11 -12.45 -15.56 4.15
CA LEU A 11 -12.89 -14.53 5.12
C LEU A 11 -11.82 -13.65 5.77
N ARG A 12 -10.56 -13.74 5.34
CA ARG A 12 -9.48 -12.82 5.72
C ARG A 12 -9.10 -11.97 4.52
N SER A 13 -9.68 -10.78 4.41
CA SER A 13 -9.21 -9.77 3.45
C SER A 13 -7.80 -9.31 3.82
N ASN A 14 -6.77 -10.12 3.55
CA ASN A 14 -5.36 -9.79 3.77
C ASN A 14 -4.81 -8.78 2.74
N TYR A 15 -5.67 -7.87 2.30
CA TYR A 15 -5.34 -6.78 1.41
C TYR A 15 -4.26 -5.93 2.06
N LYS A 16 -3.15 -5.82 1.35
CA LYS A 16 -2.02 -4.97 1.68
C LYS A 16 -1.60 -4.17 0.46
N ILE A 17 -1.12 -2.97 0.73
CA ILE A 17 -0.50 -2.10 -0.25
C ILE A 17 1.00 -2.32 -0.15
N ALA A 18 1.61 -2.74 -1.26
CA ALA A 18 3.04 -2.94 -1.38
C ALA A 18 3.62 -2.01 -2.44
N VAL A 19 4.88 -1.62 -2.25
CA VAL A 19 5.62 -0.74 -3.14
C VAL A 19 6.92 -1.38 -3.58
N GLY A 20 7.26 -1.13 -4.85
CA GLY A 20 8.62 -1.30 -5.37
C GLY A 20 8.97 -0.10 -6.26
N ARG A 21 10.27 0.13 -6.42
CA ARG A 21 10.82 1.23 -7.22
C ARG A 21 11.74 0.70 -8.31
N SER A 22 11.85 1.48 -9.38
CA SER A 22 12.79 1.25 -10.47
C SER A 22 13.27 2.58 -11.01
N ARG A 23 14.47 2.62 -11.58
CA ARG A 23 15.02 3.81 -12.25
C ARG A 23 14.43 4.03 -13.65
N SER A 24 13.78 3.02 -14.21
CA SER A 24 13.08 3.09 -15.50
C SER A 24 11.66 2.58 -15.33
N ALA A 25 10.71 3.19 -16.05
CA ALA A 25 9.32 2.76 -16.05
C ALA A 25 9.13 1.32 -16.57
N THR A 26 10.08 0.82 -17.38
CA THR A 26 10.02 -0.51 -18.01
C THR A 26 10.98 -1.53 -17.40
N ALA A 27 11.87 -1.12 -16.50
CA ALA A 27 12.78 -2.03 -15.83
C ALA A 27 12.09 -2.76 -14.66
N PRO A 28 12.63 -3.90 -14.20
CA PRO A 28 12.11 -4.58 -13.03
C PRO A 28 12.02 -3.62 -11.85
N PHE A 29 10.89 -3.68 -11.14
CA PHE A 29 10.70 -3.00 -9.88
C PHE A 29 11.18 -3.93 -8.78
N ALA A 30 11.96 -3.40 -7.84
CA ALA A 30 12.40 -4.11 -6.67
C ALA A 30 11.90 -3.41 -5.40
N ASP A 31 11.77 -4.16 -4.32
CA ASP A 31 11.45 -3.63 -3.00
C ASP A 31 12.68 -3.12 -2.25
N LYS A 32 12.51 -2.74 -0.99
CA LYS A 32 13.58 -2.24 -0.11
C LYS A 32 14.69 -3.26 0.13
N GLU A 33 14.39 -4.55 0.04
CA GLU A 33 15.35 -5.65 0.21
C GLU A 33 16.00 -6.06 -1.13
N GLY A 34 15.61 -5.42 -2.24
CA GLY A 34 16.12 -5.71 -3.57
C GLY A 34 15.43 -6.91 -4.25
N ILE A 35 14.35 -7.44 -3.68
CA ILE A 35 13.61 -8.56 -4.24
C ILE A 35 12.71 -8.04 -5.37
N SER A 36 12.74 -8.72 -6.52
CA SER A 36 11.91 -8.35 -7.66
C SER A 36 10.42 -8.45 -7.32
N MET A 37 9.64 -7.44 -7.69
CA MET A 37 8.18 -7.48 -7.57
C MET A 37 7.55 -8.59 -8.43
N THR A 38 8.24 -9.08 -9.47
CA THR A 38 7.79 -10.24 -10.25
C THR A 38 8.04 -11.58 -9.56
N GLN A 39 8.86 -11.58 -8.51
CA GLN A 39 9.21 -12.75 -7.70
C GLN A 39 8.60 -12.68 -6.29
N GLY A 40 7.59 -11.83 -6.09
CA GLY A 40 6.90 -11.67 -4.80
C GLY A 40 7.48 -10.59 -3.89
N GLY A 41 8.49 -9.84 -4.34
CA GLY A 41 8.98 -8.67 -3.63
C GLY A 41 7.92 -7.57 -3.48
N GLY A 42 8.05 -6.77 -2.44
CA GLY A 42 7.19 -5.62 -2.18
C GLY A 42 7.29 -5.13 -0.74
N THR A 43 7.74 -3.90 -0.55
CA THR A 43 7.77 -3.27 0.77
C THR A 43 6.35 -2.89 1.16
N ILE A 44 5.90 -3.32 2.34
CA ILE A 44 4.54 -3.05 2.80
C ILE A 44 4.41 -1.60 3.28
N VAL A 45 3.44 -0.89 2.70
CA VAL A 45 3.10 0.50 3.06
C VAL A 45 1.85 0.54 3.94
N ALA A 46 0.88 -0.33 3.68
CA ALA A 46 -0.38 -0.41 4.41
C ALA A 46 -0.84 -1.87 4.47
N GLN A 47 -1.38 -2.30 5.60
CA GLN A 47 -2.02 -3.60 5.76
C GLN A 47 -3.12 -3.50 6.83
N GLY A 48 -4.04 -4.47 6.82
CA GLY A 48 -5.08 -4.54 7.85
C GLY A 48 -4.52 -4.51 9.28
N ASN A 49 -5.30 -3.93 10.19
CA ASN A 49 -5.00 -3.79 11.61
C ASN A 49 -6.30 -3.95 12.44
N SER A 50 -6.29 -3.55 13.72
CA SER A 50 -7.49 -3.67 14.58
C SER A 50 -8.67 -2.79 14.15
N GLN A 51 -8.45 -1.79 13.29
CA GLN A 51 -9.49 -0.90 12.75
C GLN A 51 -9.91 -1.31 11.33
N TRP A 52 -9.01 -1.91 10.56
CA TRP A 52 -9.22 -2.22 9.15
C TRP A 52 -8.99 -3.70 8.87
N ALA A 53 -10.02 -4.41 8.41
CA ALA A 53 -9.91 -5.83 8.07
C ALA A 53 -8.98 -6.06 6.86
N GLY A 54 -8.91 -5.09 5.94
CA GLY A 54 -8.03 -5.06 4.78
C GLY A 54 -8.03 -3.69 4.12
N ILE A 55 -6.91 -3.32 3.49
CA ILE A 55 -6.72 -2.01 2.85
C ILE A 55 -6.13 -2.22 1.46
N GLY A 56 -6.78 -1.66 0.44
CA GLY A 56 -6.46 -1.97 -0.95
C GLY A 56 -6.86 -0.90 -1.94
N HIS A 57 -6.52 -1.16 -3.21
CA HIS A 57 -6.79 -0.28 -4.35
C HIS A 57 -6.28 1.15 -4.11
N CYS A 58 -4.95 1.26 -4.06
CA CYS A 58 -4.26 2.53 -3.85
C CYS A 58 -4.22 3.39 -5.11
N SER A 59 -4.20 4.70 -4.88
CA SER A 59 -3.72 5.73 -5.78
C SER A 59 -2.82 6.68 -4.99
N VAL A 60 -1.88 7.32 -5.68
CA VAL A 60 -0.94 8.27 -5.09
C VAL A 60 -1.02 9.58 -5.87
N TYR A 61 -1.16 10.69 -5.15
CA TYR A 61 -1.23 12.02 -5.74
C TYR A 61 -0.35 13.00 -4.99
N THR A 62 0.28 13.93 -5.71
CA THR A 62 1.05 15.03 -5.15
C THR A 62 0.22 16.32 -5.22
N PHE A 63 -0.06 16.92 -4.06
CA PHE A 63 -0.71 18.23 -3.96
C PHE A 63 0.12 19.14 -3.06
N ASN A 64 0.43 20.36 -3.53
CA ASN A 64 1.19 21.35 -2.76
C ASN A 64 2.48 20.77 -2.15
N SER A 65 3.24 20.04 -2.95
CA SER A 65 4.50 19.37 -2.55
C SER A 65 4.35 18.34 -1.42
N ARG A 66 3.13 17.81 -1.19
CA ARG A 66 2.87 16.68 -0.32
C ARG A 66 2.27 15.53 -1.10
N ASP A 67 2.71 14.32 -0.79
CA ASP A 67 2.20 13.10 -1.38
C ASP A 67 1.11 12.50 -0.50
N TYR A 68 0.06 12.01 -1.14
CA TYR A 68 -1.11 11.42 -0.49
C TYR A 68 -1.35 10.03 -1.03
N LEU A 69 -1.54 9.06 -0.12
CA LEU A 69 -2.09 7.76 -0.42
C LEU A 69 -3.60 7.82 -0.25
N ILE A 70 -4.32 7.45 -1.31
CA ILE A 70 -5.77 7.34 -1.31
C ILE A 70 -6.12 5.88 -1.61
N CYS A 71 -6.89 5.24 -0.73
CA CYS A 71 -7.27 3.84 -0.86
C CYS A 71 -8.63 3.57 -0.20
N HIS A 72 -9.18 2.38 -0.40
CA HIS A 72 -10.33 1.93 0.39
C HIS A 72 -9.88 0.93 1.46
N GLY A 73 -10.53 0.98 2.61
CA GLY A 73 -10.39 -0.02 3.67
C GLY A 73 -11.74 -0.50 4.17
N TYR A 74 -11.77 -1.74 4.66
CA TYR A 74 -12.97 -2.34 5.26
C TYR A 74 -12.92 -2.16 6.78
N SER A 75 -13.80 -1.31 7.30
CA SER A 75 -13.85 -0.91 8.71
C SER A 75 -14.36 -2.04 9.61
N ILE A 76 -13.55 -2.49 10.58
CA ILE A 76 -13.96 -3.50 11.57
C ILE A 76 -15.06 -2.96 12.50
N PRO A 77 -14.93 -1.75 13.07
CA PRO A 77 -15.99 -1.18 13.93
C PRO A 77 -17.33 -1.01 13.22
N GLU A 78 -17.33 -0.88 11.89
CA GLU A 78 -18.54 -0.71 11.08
C GLU A 78 -18.89 -1.96 10.27
N ASN A 79 -18.58 -3.15 10.82
CA ASN A 79 -18.99 -4.44 10.28
C ASN A 79 -18.57 -4.68 8.81
N GLY A 80 -17.34 -4.28 8.47
CA GLY A 80 -16.75 -4.46 7.15
C GLY A 80 -17.15 -3.40 6.12
N ALA A 81 -17.77 -2.29 6.54
CA ALA A 81 -18.15 -1.22 5.61
C ALA A 81 -16.91 -0.63 4.91
N SER A 82 -16.99 -0.47 3.59
CA SER A 82 -15.93 0.17 2.81
C SER A 82 -15.88 1.68 3.13
N ARG A 83 -14.68 2.18 3.40
CA ARG A 83 -14.40 3.59 3.70
C ARG A 83 -13.21 4.09 2.90
N LEU A 84 -13.29 5.36 2.52
CA LEU A 84 -12.17 6.07 1.92
C LEU A 84 -11.12 6.39 2.98
N ILE A 85 -9.88 5.99 2.73
CA ILE A 85 -8.72 6.30 3.55
C ILE A 85 -7.83 7.24 2.74
N ILE A 86 -7.58 8.43 3.29
CA ILE A 86 -6.60 9.38 2.77
C ILE A 86 -5.54 9.57 3.86
N ARG A 87 -4.28 9.39 3.50
CA ARG A 87 -3.13 9.58 4.39
C ARG A 87 -2.01 10.31 3.66
N THR A 88 -1.34 11.22 4.36
CA THR A 88 -0.07 11.78 3.89
C THR A 88 0.98 10.68 3.86
N ILE A 89 1.79 10.66 2.81
CA ILE A 89 2.96 9.79 2.68
C ILE A 89 4.16 10.50 3.29
N GLU A 90 4.83 9.82 4.20
CA GLU A 90 6.12 10.22 4.75
C GLU A 90 7.21 9.40 4.06
N TRP A 91 8.27 10.05 3.60
CA TRP A 91 9.40 9.40 2.93
C TRP A 91 10.55 9.23 3.92
N ASP A 92 11.08 8.01 4.03
CA ASP A 92 12.27 7.75 4.86
C ASP A 92 13.55 8.30 4.19
N ASN A 93 14.66 8.27 4.93
CA ASN A 93 15.97 8.75 4.45
C ASN A 93 16.48 8.01 3.21
N GLU A 94 15.97 6.81 2.94
CA GLU A 94 16.32 5.98 1.79
C GLU A 94 15.34 6.19 0.62
N GLY A 95 14.34 7.05 0.78
CA GLY A 95 13.33 7.37 -0.22
C GLY A 95 12.26 6.29 -0.38
N TRP A 96 11.87 5.62 0.71
CA TRP A 96 10.73 4.69 0.74
C TRP A 96 9.52 5.31 1.44
N PRO A 97 8.30 5.11 0.89
CA PRO A 97 7.09 5.70 1.44
C PRO A 97 6.57 4.93 2.64
N THR A 98 6.06 5.65 3.63
CA THR A 98 5.38 5.12 4.82
C THR A 98 4.12 5.93 5.09
N ILE A 99 3.14 5.33 5.76
CA ILE A 99 1.93 6.02 6.23
C ILE A 99 1.59 5.59 7.66
N LYS A 100 0.77 6.40 8.35
CA LYS A 100 0.16 6.03 9.63
C LYS A 100 -1.29 5.62 9.40
N LEU A 101 -1.65 4.39 9.73
CA LEU A 101 -3.01 3.85 9.56
C LEU A 101 -3.89 4.07 10.77
#